data_AF-A0A8J6JEW1-F1
#
_entry.id   AF-A0A8J6JEW1-F1
#
_cell.length_a   1.000
_cell.length_b   1.000
_cell.length_c   1.000
_cell.angle_alpha   90.00
_cell.angle_beta   90.00
_cell.angle_gamma   90.00
#
_symmetry.space_group_name_H-M   'P 1'
#
loop_
_entity.id
_entity.type
_entity.pdbx_description
1 polymer ?
#
loop_
_entity_poly.entity_id
_entity_poly.type
_entity_poly.pdbx_seq_one_letter_code
_entity_poly.pdbx_strand_id
1 'polypeptide(L)'
;MGYIPYGFVQKPAGIFIEPQQAKVVQQIYQRYLAGDSLEGIADFLFQNGIPSPQGKERWTRPIINCLLSNEKYAKYIISSDDYSTVQIEKEKRSNIDKDTGKRKATRYSSQNVLSGLLVCSECGANYRRITRPSGEVVWRCANRVEHGKRICKHSPSISEVLLREDICKLLEMDSFHELNVEKFTEGIHVQENGTLEINYKEQEFSLVMRG
;
A
#
# COMPACT_ATOMS: atom_id res chain seq x y z
N MET A 1 19.60 -7.67 30.47
CA MET A 1 18.33 -8.45 30.45
C MET A 1 17.80 -8.44 29.03
N GLY A 2 17.51 -9.61 28.45
CA GLY A 2 16.99 -9.71 27.09
C GLY A 2 15.52 -9.31 27.01
N TYR A 3 15.11 -8.76 25.87
CA TYR A 3 13.71 -8.43 25.59
C TYR A 3 12.84 -9.71 25.63
N ILE A 4 11.73 -9.66 26.35
CA ILE A 4 10.77 -10.77 26.46
C ILE A 4 9.55 -10.41 25.61
N PRO A 5 9.28 -11.16 24.54
CA PRO A 5 8.11 -10.93 23.72
C PRO A 5 6.82 -11.13 24.52
N TYR A 6 5.77 -10.42 24.14
CA TYR A 6 4.42 -10.60 24.68
C TYR A 6 3.98 -12.07 24.57
N GLY A 7 3.21 -12.59 25.52
CA GLY A 7 2.93 -14.04 25.56
C GLY A 7 3.95 -14.85 26.35
N PHE A 8 5.06 -14.24 26.78
CA PHE A 8 6.08 -14.88 27.61
C PHE A 8 6.33 -14.08 28.89
N VAL A 9 6.72 -14.78 29.96
CA VAL A 9 7.06 -14.19 31.26
C VAL A 9 8.41 -14.73 31.75
N GLN A 10 9.27 -13.85 32.27
CA GLN A 10 10.48 -14.28 32.99
C GLN A 10 10.12 -14.69 34.40
N LYS A 11 10.56 -15.88 34.81
CA LYS A 11 10.57 -16.34 36.19
C LYS A 11 12.01 -16.76 36.55
N PRO A 12 12.36 -16.92 37.84
CA PRO A 12 13.70 -17.36 38.24
C PRO A 12 14.14 -18.68 37.58
N ALA A 13 13.18 -19.58 37.32
CA ALA A 13 13.41 -20.88 36.69
C ALA A 13 13.52 -20.84 35.14
N GLY A 14 13.31 -19.69 34.50
CA GLY A 14 13.37 -19.56 33.04
C GLY A 14 12.23 -18.73 32.44
N ILE A 15 12.05 -18.86 31.13
CA ILE A 15 10.99 -18.17 30.38
C ILE A 15 9.82 -19.13 30.19
N PHE A 16 8.62 -18.70 30.60
CA PHE A 16 7.40 -19.47 30.49
C PHE A 16 6.39 -18.77 29.59
N ILE A 17 5.48 -19.53 29.00
CA ILE A 17 4.35 -18.99 28.24
C ILE A 17 3.31 -18.50 29.24
N GLU A 18 2.82 -17.27 29.06
CA GLU A 18 1.68 -16.73 29.80
C GLU A 18 0.39 -17.06 29.04
N PRO A 19 -0.47 -17.99 29.53
CA PRO A 19 -1.58 -18.52 28.74
C PRO A 19 -2.58 -17.47 28.25
N GLN A 20 -2.86 -16.43 29.04
CA GLN A 20 -3.81 -15.38 28.62
C GLN A 20 -3.24 -14.56 27.46
N GLN A 21 -1.97 -14.16 27.57
CA GLN A 21 -1.31 -13.41 26.51
C GLN A 21 -1.06 -14.27 25.27
N ALA A 22 -0.79 -15.57 25.43
CA ALA A 22 -0.63 -16.50 24.32
C ALA A 22 -1.91 -16.63 23.47
N LYS A 23 -3.09 -16.64 24.11
CA LYS A 23 -4.38 -16.61 23.39
C LYS A 23 -4.55 -15.33 22.57
N VAL A 24 -4.13 -14.18 23.11
CA VAL A 24 -4.15 -12.91 22.37
C VAL A 24 -3.22 -12.97 21.16
N VAL A 25 -2.01 -13.52 21.30
CA VAL A 25 -1.10 -13.73 20.17
C VAL A 25 -1.77 -14.60 19.10
N GLN A 26 -2.40 -15.72 19.49
CA GLN A 26 -3.15 -16.57 18.56
C GLN A 26 -4.26 -15.82 17.83
N GLN A 27 -5.06 -15.02 18.56
CA GLN A 27 -6.11 -14.19 17.95
C GLN A 27 -5.55 -13.17 16.97
N ILE A 28 -4.41 -12.53 17.27
CA ILE A 28 -3.78 -11.57 16.36
C ILE A 28 -3.38 -12.25 15.04
N TYR A 29 -2.76 -13.44 15.10
CA TYR A 29 -2.39 -14.21 13.90
C TYR A 29 -3.63 -14.59 13.09
N GLN A 30 -4.65 -15.15 13.75
CA GLN A 30 -5.88 -15.59 13.09
C GLN A 30 -6.64 -14.43 12.43
N ARG A 31 -6.78 -13.29 13.11
CA ARG A 31 -7.43 -12.10 12.54
C ARG A 31 -6.66 -11.55 11.35
N TYR A 32 -5.32 -11.55 11.41
CA TYR A 32 -4.50 -11.13 10.27
C TYR A 32 -4.73 -12.02 9.04
N LEU A 33 -4.73 -13.34 9.23
CA LEU A 33 -5.04 -14.33 8.19
C LEU A 33 -6.47 -14.23 7.67
N ALA A 34 -7.43 -13.83 8.53
CA ALA A 34 -8.82 -13.59 8.15
C ALA A 34 -9.03 -12.31 7.30
N GLY A 35 -7.98 -11.50 7.08
CA GLY A 35 -8.05 -10.31 6.23
C GLY A 35 -7.93 -8.98 6.97
N ASP A 36 -7.96 -8.98 8.31
CA ASP A 36 -7.95 -7.73 9.05
C ASP A 36 -6.65 -6.94 8.83
N SER A 37 -6.80 -5.62 8.70
CA SER A 37 -5.67 -4.70 8.66
C SER A 37 -5.01 -4.59 10.04
N LEU A 38 -3.76 -4.12 10.09
CA LEU A 38 -3.08 -3.86 11.36
C LEU A 38 -3.84 -2.86 12.24
N GLU A 39 -4.56 -1.92 11.62
CA GLU A 39 -5.42 -0.97 12.33
C GLU A 39 -6.67 -1.66 12.87
N GLY A 40 -7.32 -2.50 12.06
CA GLY A 40 -8.48 -3.29 12.50
C GLY A 40 -8.16 -4.24 13.66
N ILE A 41 -6.95 -4.82 13.67
CA ILE A 41 -6.47 -5.61 14.81
C ILE A 41 -6.24 -4.71 16.03
N ALA A 42 -5.66 -3.51 15.87
CA ALA A 42 -5.47 -2.58 16.97
C ALA A 42 -6.81 -2.15 17.60
N ASP A 43 -7.82 -1.89 16.77
CA ASP A 43 -9.17 -1.54 17.20
C ASP A 43 -9.84 -2.68 17.94
N PHE A 44 -9.72 -3.91 17.42
CA PHE A 44 -10.21 -5.10 18.11
C PHE A 44 -9.59 -5.25 19.51
N LEU A 45 -8.27 -5.12 19.64
CA LEU A 45 -7.58 -5.25 20.93
C LEU A 45 -8.03 -4.16 21.91
N PHE A 46 -8.17 -2.92 21.43
CA PHE A 46 -8.65 -1.79 22.23
C PHE A 46 -10.09 -1.99 22.70
N GLN A 47 -11.00 -2.37 21.81
CA GLN A 47 -12.41 -2.61 22.13
C GLN A 47 -12.60 -3.76 23.13
N ASN A 48 -11.71 -4.75 23.11
CA ASN A 48 -11.73 -5.87 24.05
C ASN A 48 -10.92 -5.58 25.34
N GLY A 49 -10.41 -4.36 25.52
CA GLY A 49 -9.69 -3.97 26.73
C GLY A 49 -8.34 -4.68 26.92
N ILE A 50 -7.68 -5.09 25.84
CA ILE A 50 -6.42 -5.83 25.88
C ILE A 50 -5.23 -4.84 25.78
N PRO A 51 -4.50 -4.58 26.88
CA PRO A 51 -3.41 -3.62 26.87
C PRO A 51 -2.18 -4.15 26.11
N SER A 52 -1.41 -3.21 25.57
CA SER A 52 -0.14 -3.47 24.90
C SER A 52 0.94 -3.99 25.87
N PRO A 53 2.07 -4.53 25.37
CA PRO A 53 3.13 -5.06 26.22
C PRO A 53 3.74 -4.02 27.17
N GLN A 54 3.61 -2.72 26.85
CA GLN A 54 4.05 -1.60 27.69
C GLN A 54 2.93 -1.06 28.61
N GLY A 55 1.78 -1.72 28.68
CA GLY A 55 0.63 -1.29 29.49
C GLY A 55 -0.21 -0.18 28.87
N LYS A 56 0.08 0.26 27.64
CA LYS A 56 -0.76 1.24 26.93
C LYS A 56 -2.06 0.61 26.47
N GLU A 57 -3.16 1.36 26.55
CA GLU A 57 -4.50 0.91 26.18
C GLU A 57 -4.61 0.50 24.71
N ARG A 58 -3.94 1.23 23.81
CA ARG A 58 -4.00 0.98 22.36
C ARG A 58 -2.68 0.43 21.83
N TRP A 59 -2.76 -0.67 21.11
CA TRP A 59 -1.65 -1.22 20.35
C TRP A 59 -1.40 -0.39 19.10
N THR A 60 -0.14 -0.18 18.72
CA THR A 60 0.20 0.54 17.49
C THR A 60 0.43 -0.46 16.35
N ARG A 61 0.15 -0.03 15.10
CA ARG A 61 0.42 -0.84 13.90
C ARG A 61 1.86 -1.40 13.86
N PRO A 62 2.93 -0.63 14.18
CA PRO A 62 4.28 -1.18 14.23
C PRO A 62 4.46 -2.31 15.25
N ILE A 63 3.85 -2.21 16.44
CA ILE A 63 3.97 -3.25 17.48
C ILE A 63 3.30 -4.54 17.00
N ILE A 64 2.09 -4.46 16.43
CA ILE A 64 1.38 -5.62 15.88
C ILE A 64 2.19 -6.22 14.71
N ASN A 65 2.75 -5.37 13.85
CA ASN A 65 3.61 -5.83 12.76
C ASN A 65 4.85 -6.58 13.27
N CYS A 66 5.54 -6.06 14.30
CA CYS A 66 6.68 -6.72 14.93
C CYS A 66 6.28 -8.05 15.58
N LEU A 67 5.11 -8.11 16.22
CA LEU A 67 4.58 -9.34 16.80
C LEU A 67 4.37 -10.43 15.72
N LEU A 68 3.77 -10.06 14.58
CA LEU A 68 3.55 -10.97 13.45
C LEU A 68 4.85 -11.42 12.74
N SER A 69 5.99 -10.76 12.99
CA SER A 69 7.30 -11.11 12.41
C SER A 69 8.23 -11.84 13.39
N ASN A 70 7.78 -12.11 14.61
CA ASN A 70 8.64 -12.71 15.62
C ASN A 70 8.58 -14.24 15.54
N GLU A 71 9.65 -14.84 15.01
CA GLU A 71 9.80 -16.29 14.84
C GLU A 71 9.66 -17.09 16.14
N LYS A 72 9.87 -16.46 17.31
CA LYS A 72 9.67 -17.14 18.60
C LYS A 72 8.25 -17.67 18.76
N TYR A 73 7.26 -17.04 18.14
CA TYR A 73 5.88 -17.51 18.20
C TYR A 73 5.67 -18.83 17.43
N ALA A 74 6.35 -19.04 16.30
CA ALA A 74 6.27 -20.26 15.51
C ALA A 74 6.75 -21.52 16.27
N LYS A 75 7.61 -21.32 17.27
CA LYS A 75 8.16 -22.42 18.08
C LYS A 75 7.31 -22.78 19.29
N TYR A 76 6.51 -21.85 19.81
CA TYR A 76 5.92 -21.98 21.14
C TYR A 76 4.43 -21.66 21.24
N ILE A 77 3.86 -20.82 20.37
CA ILE A 77 2.49 -20.30 20.51
C ILE A 77 1.63 -20.53 19.25
N ILE A 78 2.24 -20.47 18.08
CA ILE A 78 1.62 -20.56 16.75
C ILE A 78 2.22 -21.75 16.00
N SER A 79 1.44 -22.43 15.15
CA SER A 79 1.97 -23.48 14.29
C SER A 79 2.96 -22.92 13.27
N SER A 80 3.92 -23.75 12.83
CA SER A 80 4.87 -23.33 11.78
C SER A 80 4.16 -22.96 10.47
N ASP A 81 3.05 -23.63 10.18
CA ASP A 81 2.25 -23.40 8.97
C ASP A 81 1.52 -22.05 9.02
N ASP A 82 0.88 -21.73 10.15
CA ASP A 82 0.21 -20.44 10.34
C ASP A 82 1.23 -19.30 10.29
N TYR A 83 2.39 -19.48 10.93
CA TYR A 83 3.45 -18.48 10.90
C TYR A 83 3.96 -18.22 9.47
N SER A 84 4.19 -19.28 8.71
CA SER A 84 4.63 -19.21 7.31
C SER A 84 3.58 -18.54 6.43
N THR A 85 2.31 -18.89 6.62
CA THR A 85 1.18 -18.29 5.91
C THR A 85 1.09 -16.79 6.19
N VAL A 86 1.28 -16.38 7.45
CA VAL A 86 1.34 -14.96 7.81
C VAL A 86 2.50 -14.26 7.11
N GLN A 87 3.70 -14.85 7.03
CA GLN A 87 4.82 -14.20 6.33
C GLN A 87 4.53 -14.01 4.84
N ILE A 88 3.92 -15.01 4.18
CA ILE A 88 3.48 -14.91 2.78
C ILE A 88 2.45 -13.78 2.62
N GLU A 89 1.46 -13.72 3.51
CA GLU A 89 0.42 -12.69 3.46
C GLU A 89 1.00 -11.29 3.70
N LYS A 90 1.97 -11.15 4.62
CA LYS A 90 2.69 -9.88 4.83
C LYS A 90 3.44 -9.45 3.58
N GLU A 91 4.07 -10.37 2.87
CA GLU A 91 4.79 -10.10 1.64
C GLU A 91 3.84 -9.66 0.51
N LYS A 92 2.67 -10.29 0.42
CA LYS A 92 1.57 -9.87 -0.48
C LYS A 92 1.10 -8.45 -0.17
N ARG A 93 0.83 -8.16 1.11
CA ARG A 93 0.37 -6.84 1.58
C ARG A 93 1.46 -5.77 1.62
N SER A 94 2.73 -6.13 1.39
CA SER A 94 3.83 -5.18 1.32
C SER A 94 3.74 -4.34 0.06
N ASN A 95 3.90 -3.02 0.23
CA ASN A 95 4.01 -2.06 -0.87
C ASN A 95 5.44 -1.95 -1.42
N ILE A 96 6.36 -2.78 -0.96
CA ILE A 96 7.74 -2.86 -1.44
C ILE A 96 7.93 -4.19 -2.15
N ASP A 97 8.46 -4.12 -3.36
CA ASP A 97 8.90 -5.26 -4.14
C ASP A 97 10.19 -5.80 -3.52
N LYS A 98 10.22 -7.09 -3.20
CA LYS A 98 11.32 -7.68 -2.42
C LYS A 98 12.59 -7.82 -3.24
N ASP A 99 12.46 -8.07 -4.54
CA ASP A 99 13.59 -8.29 -5.45
C ASP A 99 14.28 -6.98 -5.79
N THR A 100 13.50 -5.93 -6.04
CA THR A 100 14.04 -4.63 -6.46
C THR A 100 14.20 -3.64 -5.31
N GLY A 101 13.60 -3.89 -4.14
CA GLY A 101 13.51 -2.96 -3.02
C GLY A 101 12.72 -1.68 -3.33
N LYS A 102 12.16 -1.57 -4.54
CA LYS A 102 11.39 -0.41 -4.97
C LYS A 102 9.97 -0.55 -4.46
N ARG A 103 9.29 0.57 -4.26
CA ARG A 103 7.85 0.54 -3.99
C ARG A 103 7.17 -0.13 -5.19
N LYS A 104 6.37 -1.17 -4.94
CA LYS A 104 5.51 -1.76 -5.97
C LYS A 104 4.71 -0.62 -6.60
N ALA A 105 4.59 -0.61 -7.92
CA ALA A 105 3.65 0.23 -8.65
C ALA A 105 2.23 -0.26 -8.35
N THR A 106 1.82 -0.14 -7.09
CA THR A 106 0.49 -0.47 -6.63
C THR A 106 -0.41 0.64 -7.11
N ARG A 107 -1.49 0.28 -7.82
CA ARG A 107 -2.69 1.10 -7.87
C ARG A 107 -3.11 1.26 -6.41
N TYR A 108 -2.72 2.38 -5.83
CA TYR A 108 -3.14 2.73 -4.48
C TYR A 108 -4.67 2.65 -4.47
N SER A 109 -5.25 2.09 -3.41
CA SER A 109 -6.67 2.20 -3.07
C SER A 109 -7.05 3.67 -2.75
N SER A 110 -6.55 4.63 -3.53
CA SER A 110 -7.22 5.91 -3.63
C SER A 110 -8.49 5.65 -4.38
N GLN A 111 -9.55 6.33 -3.97
CA GLN A 111 -10.81 6.51 -4.68
C GLN A 111 -10.62 7.24 -6.03
N ASN A 112 -9.48 7.11 -6.72
CA ASN A 112 -9.16 7.80 -7.96
C ASN A 112 -8.43 6.85 -8.90
N VAL A 113 -9.07 6.57 -10.04
CA VAL A 113 -8.59 5.64 -11.07
C VAL A 113 -7.19 5.97 -11.60
N LEU A 114 -6.79 7.24 -11.60
CA LEU A 114 -5.54 7.68 -12.21
C LEU A 114 -4.31 7.39 -11.34
N SER A 115 -4.52 7.11 -10.05
CA SER A 115 -3.44 6.75 -9.14
C SER A 115 -2.85 5.40 -9.50
N GLY A 116 -1.59 5.41 -9.93
CA GLY A 116 -0.89 4.21 -10.40
C GLY A 116 -1.08 3.94 -11.89
N LEU A 117 -1.91 4.70 -12.60
CA LEU A 117 -1.92 4.74 -14.07
C LEU A 117 -0.97 5.79 -14.62
N LEU A 118 -0.84 6.94 -13.96
CA LEU A 118 0.00 8.03 -14.44
C LEU A 118 1.47 7.80 -14.10
N VAL A 119 2.32 7.75 -15.12
CA VAL A 119 3.75 7.45 -15.01
C VAL A 119 4.57 8.58 -15.65
N CYS A 120 5.67 8.97 -15.00
CA CYS A 120 6.60 9.95 -15.54
C CYS A 120 7.47 9.33 -16.63
N SER A 121 7.43 9.87 -17.85
CA SER A 121 8.30 9.39 -18.94
C SER A 121 9.79 9.64 -18.69
N GLU A 122 10.13 10.64 -17.86
CA GLU A 122 11.53 10.96 -17.56
C GLU A 122 12.18 9.96 -16.57
N CYS A 123 11.45 9.43 -15.59
CA CYS A 123 12.05 8.59 -14.53
C CYS A 123 11.30 7.29 -14.21
N GLY A 124 10.15 7.04 -14.84
CA GLY A 124 9.31 5.87 -14.59
C GLY A 124 8.57 5.86 -13.26
N ALA A 125 8.72 6.89 -12.42
CA ALA A 125 7.97 6.97 -11.16
C ALA A 125 6.53 7.43 -11.41
N ASN A 126 5.60 6.94 -10.59
CA ASN A 126 4.20 7.36 -10.66
C ASN A 126 4.03 8.85 -10.35
N TYR A 127 3.03 9.47 -10.96
CA TYR A 127 2.54 10.77 -10.54
C TYR A 127 1.69 10.63 -9.27
N ARG A 128 1.70 11.69 -8.45
CA ARG A 128 0.91 11.81 -7.22
C ARG A 128 -0.05 12.98 -7.31
N ARG A 129 -1.28 12.74 -6.87
CA ARG A 129 -2.30 13.76 -6.66
C ARG A 129 -1.95 14.59 -5.43
N ILE A 130 -1.89 15.91 -5.58
CA ILE A 130 -1.52 16.87 -4.53
C ILE A 130 -2.55 18.00 -4.55
N THR A 131 -3.21 18.23 -3.41
CA THR A 131 -4.05 19.41 -3.20
C THR A 131 -3.17 20.57 -2.71
N ARG A 132 -3.18 21.69 -3.43
CA ARG A 132 -2.46 22.92 -3.08
C ARG A 132 -3.23 23.69 -1.99
N PRO A 133 -2.59 24.64 -1.29
CA PRO A 133 -3.29 25.53 -0.35
C PRO A 133 -4.45 26.32 -0.96
N SER A 134 -4.41 26.56 -2.28
CA SER A 134 -5.50 27.18 -3.04
C SER A 134 -6.73 26.28 -3.22
N GLY A 135 -6.65 25.00 -2.84
CA GLY A 135 -7.67 23.98 -3.15
C GLY A 135 -7.49 23.33 -4.53
N GLU A 136 -6.63 23.89 -5.39
CA GLU A 136 -6.32 23.31 -6.70
C GLU A 136 -5.65 21.95 -6.56
N VAL A 137 -6.12 20.98 -7.34
CA VAL A 137 -5.55 19.64 -7.39
C VAL A 137 -4.64 19.50 -8.60
N VAL A 138 -3.39 19.11 -8.35
CA VAL A 138 -2.38 18.87 -9.39
C VAL A 138 -1.74 17.49 -9.25
N TRP A 139 -1.27 16.97 -10.36
CA TRP A 139 -0.52 15.74 -10.47
C TRP A 139 0.95 16.05 -10.70
N ARG A 140 1.83 15.49 -9.88
CA ARG A 140 3.29 15.69 -9.97
C ARG A 140 4.05 14.38 -9.86
N CYS A 141 5.12 14.23 -10.63
CA CYS A 141 6.04 13.10 -10.52
C CYS A 141 6.50 12.89 -9.06
N ALA A 142 6.37 11.66 -8.55
CA ALA A 142 6.73 11.28 -7.19
C ALA A 142 8.19 11.65 -6.83
N ASN A 143 9.14 11.32 -7.71
CA ASN A 143 10.55 11.61 -7.48
C ASN A 143 10.84 13.10 -7.50
N ARG A 144 10.13 13.88 -8.34
CA ARG A 144 10.25 15.34 -8.37
C ARG A 144 9.74 15.98 -7.08
N VAL A 145 8.71 15.40 -6.48
CA VAL A 145 8.16 15.84 -5.18
C VAL A 145 9.13 15.51 -4.04
N GLU A 146 9.67 14.30 -4.00
CA GLU A 146 10.55 13.84 -2.91
C GLU A 146 11.97 14.42 -2.99
N HIS A 147 12.52 14.58 -4.20
CA HIS A 147 13.94 14.87 -4.41
C HIS A 147 14.21 16.15 -5.23
N GLY A 148 13.17 16.92 -5.53
CA GLY A 148 13.30 18.12 -6.36
C GLY A 148 13.86 17.82 -7.74
N LYS A 149 14.62 18.77 -8.32
CA LYS A 149 15.17 18.65 -9.69
C LYS A 149 16.32 17.64 -9.84
N ARG A 150 16.69 16.93 -8.78
CA ARG A 150 17.86 16.03 -8.80
C ARG A 150 17.63 14.80 -9.67
N ILE A 151 16.42 14.25 -9.66
CA ILE A 151 16.06 13.04 -10.42
C ILE A 151 15.35 13.41 -11.72
N CYS A 152 14.29 14.22 -11.62
CA CYS A 152 13.58 14.73 -12.79
C CYS A 152 13.84 16.22 -12.91
N LYS A 153 14.36 16.68 -14.05
CA LYS A 153 14.55 18.10 -14.37
C LYS A 153 13.33 18.67 -15.09
N HIS A 154 12.67 17.87 -15.93
CA HIS A 154 11.66 18.34 -16.88
C HIS A 154 10.23 17.89 -16.56
N SER A 155 10.05 16.87 -15.71
CA SER A 155 8.73 16.37 -15.32
C SER A 155 7.73 17.50 -14.95
N PRO A 156 6.64 17.68 -15.70
CA PRO A 156 5.70 18.78 -15.49
C PRO A 156 4.78 18.56 -14.30
N SER A 157 4.12 19.62 -13.84
CA SER A 157 3.01 19.55 -12.88
C SER A 157 1.71 19.80 -13.64
N ILE A 158 0.81 18.83 -13.67
CA ILE A 158 -0.40 18.85 -14.51
C ILE A 158 -1.62 19.14 -13.63
N SER A 159 -2.53 20.02 -14.06
CA SER A 159 -3.81 20.22 -13.37
C SER A 159 -4.71 19.00 -13.53
N GLU A 160 -5.43 18.59 -12.48
CA GLU A 160 -6.38 17.47 -12.58
C GLU A 160 -7.49 17.75 -13.62
N VAL A 161 -7.88 19.01 -13.81
CA VAL A 161 -8.89 19.39 -14.81
C VAL A 161 -8.37 19.13 -16.22
N LEU A 162 -7.20 19.70 -16.57
CA LEU A 162 -6.58 19.53 -17.88
C LEU A 162 -6.24 18.07 -18.16
N LEU A 163 -5.75 17.36 -17.14
CA LEU A 163 -5.43 15.95 -17.25
C LEU A 163 -6.66 15.12 -17.64
N ARG A 164 -7.81 15.38 -17.00
CA ARG A 164 -9.07 14.69 -17.33
C ARG A 164 -9.55 15.04 -18.73
N GLU A 165 -9.47 16.30 -19.13
CA GLU A 165 -9.81 16.74 -20.48
C GLU A 165 -8.97 16.04 -21.55
N ASP A 166 -7.65 15.95 -21.34
CA ASP A 166 -6.75 15.31 -22.31
C ASP A 166 -6.94 13.79 -22.37
N ILE A 167 -7.24 13.14 -21.24
CA ILE A 167 -7.61 11.71 -21.24
C ILE A 167 -8.91 11.49 -22.01
N CYS A 168 -9.93 12.32 -21.80
CA CYS A 168 -11.18 12.22 -22.55
C CYS A 168 -10.95 12.37 -24.06
N LYS A 169 -10.13 13.34 -24.48
CA LYS A 169 -9.79 13.51 -25.91
C LYS A 169 -9.08 12.29 -26.49
N LEU A 170 -8.11 11.73 -25.76
CA LEU A 170 -7.33 10.58 -26.22
C LEU A 170 -8.15 9.28 -26.26
N LEU A 171 -9.13 9.15 -25.38
CA LEU A 171 -10.06 8.01 -25.34
C LEU A 171 -11.35 8.25 -26.14
N GLU A 172 -11.47 9.37 -26.85
CA GLU A 172 -12.66 9.78 -27.62
C GLU A 172 -13.97 9.76 -26.78
N MET A 173 -13.91 10.32 -25.57
CA MET A 173 -15.01 10.37 -24.63
C MET A 173 -15.53 11.80 -24.42
N ASP A 174 -16.85 11.96 -24.36
CA ASP A 174 -17.48 13.26 -24.09
C ASP A 174 -17.25 13.77 -22.65
N SER A 175 -17.07 12.84 -21.70
CA SER A 175 -16.83 13.19 -20.29
C SER A 175 -16.02 12.11 -19.56
N PHE A 176 -15.38 12.50 -18.46
CA PHE A 176 -14.45 11.62 -17.75
C PHE A 176 -15.19 10.54 -16.94
N HIS A 177 -15.07 9.29 -17.36
CA HIS A 177 -15.64 8.13 -16.67
C HIS A 177 -14.54 7.16 -16.20
N GLU A 178 -14.45 6.97 -14.89
CA GLU A 178 -13.40 6.17 -14.27
C GLU A 178 -13.39 4.71 -14.77
N LEU A 179 -14.56 4.10 -14.94
CA LEU A 179 -14.70 2.72 -15.41
C LEU A 179 -14.10 2.53 -16.81
N ASN A 180 -14.27 3.51 -17.71
CA ASN A 180 -13.73 3.41 -19.06
C ASN A 180 -12.21 3.53 -19.03
N VAL A 181 -11.67 4.49 -18.25
CA VAL A 181 -10.22 4.63 -18.09
C VAL A 181 -9.62 3.33 -17.54
N GLU A 182 -10.24 2.74 -16.52
CA GLU A 182 -9.78 1.46 -15.98
C GLU A 182 -9.89 0.31 -16.98
N LYS A 183 -10.94 0.28 -17.80
CA LYS A 183 -11.17 -0.75 -18.81
C LYS A 183 -10.14 -0.69 -19.94
N PHE A 184 -9.85 0.51 -20.46
CA PHE A 184 -9.06 0.66 -21.69
C PHE A 184 -7.57 0.89 -21.45
N THR A 185 -7.18 1.48 -20.31
CA THR A 185 -5.80 1.93 -20.08
C THR A 185 -5.02 0.98 -19.18
N GLU A 186 -3.82 0.60 -19.62
CA GLU A 186 -2.81 -0.09 -18.83
C GLU A 186 -1.91 0.92 -18.10
N GLY A 187 -1.56 2.02 -18.77
CA GLY A 187 -0.77 3.12 -18.21
C GLY A 187 -0.91 4.40 -19.03
N ILE A 188 -0.62 5.53 -18.41
CA ILE A 188 -0.66 6.87 -19.02
C ILE A 188 0.66 7.56 -18.74
N HIS A 189 1.47 7.75 -19.78
CA HIS A 189 2.80 8.32 -19.70
C HIS A 189 2.76 9.83 -19.89
N VAL A 190 3.22 10.57 -18.88
CA VAL A 190 3.31 12.03 -18.89
C VAL A 190 4.68 12.42 -19.45
N GLN A 191 4.67 13.01 -20.64
CA GLN A 191 5.85 13.46 -21.36
C GLN A 191 6.40 14.78 -20.78
N GLU A 192 7.65 15.11 -21.11
CA GLU A 192 8.33 16.30 -20.59
C GLU A 192 7.65 17.63 -20.95
N ASN A 193 7.00 17.68 -22.12
CA ASN A 193 6.21 18.82 -22.59
C ASN A 193 4.79 18.89 -22.00
N GLY A 194 4.40 17.90 -21.17
CA GLY A 194 3.07 17.81 -20.57
C GLY A 194 2.04 17.02 -21.36
N THR A 195 2.36 16.51 -22.55
CA THR A 195 1.44 15.65 -23.30
C THR A 195 1.33 14.27 -22.67
N LEU A 196 0.21 13.60 -22.92
CA LEU A 196 -0.07 12.25 -22.43
C LEU A 196 0.04 11.24 -23.55
N GLU A 197 0.58 10.06 -23.24
CA GLU A 197 0.61 8.89 -24.10
C GLU A 197 -0.08 7.74 -23.38
N ILE A 198 -1.13 7.17 -23.98
CA ILE A 198 -1.90 6.10 -23.36
C ILE A 198 -1.43 4.75 -23.90
N ASN A 199 -1.08 3.86 -22.97
CA ASN A 199 -0.88 2.45 -23.26
C ASN A 199 -2.21 1.75 -23.08
N TYR A 200 -2.76 1.22 -24.17
CA TYR A 200 -4.03 0.50 -24.18
C TYR A 200 -3.82 -0.97 -23.82
N LYS A 201 -4.81 -1.56 -23.14
CA LYS A 201 -4.81 -3.01 -22.89
C LYS A 201 -5.01 -3.77 -24.21
N GLU A 202 -4.24 -4.84 -24.42
CA GLU A 202 -4.15 -5.60 -25.68
C GLU A 202 -5.47 -6.20 -26.21
N GLN A 203 -6.56 -6.25 -25.42
CA GLN A 203 -7.79 -6.97 -25.79
C GLN A 203 -8.85 -6.18 -26.58
N GLU A 204 -8.69 -4.87 -26.85
CA GLU A 204 -9.71 -4.11 -27.61
C GLU A 204 -9.17 -3.25 -28.78
N PHE A 205 -7.95 -3.52 -29.26
CA PHE A 205 -7.42 -2.87 -30.47
C PHE A 205 -8.20 -3.18 -31.77
N SER A 206 -9.08 -4.20 -31.77
CA SER A 206 -9.86 -4.63 -32.93
C SER A 206 -11.16 -3.86 -33.17
N LEU A 207 -11.60 -3.00 -32.25
CA LEU A 207 -12.85 -2.24 -32.35
C LEU A 207 -12.68 -0.77 -32.82
N VAL A 208 -11.48 -0.19 -32.68
CA VAL A 208 -11.25 1.24 -32.96
C VAL A 208 -10.91 1.54 -34.43
N MET A 209 -10.58 0.53 -35.25
CA MET A 209 -10.28 0.70 -36.69
C MET A 209 -11.47 0.37 -37.63
N ARG A 210 -12.70 0.36 -37.10
CA ARG A 210 -13.94 0.27 -37.90
C ARG A 210 -14.98 1.27 -37.40
N GLY A 211 -14.70 2.56 -37.61
CA GLY A 211 -15.64 3.66 -37.44
C GLY A 211 -15.26 4.78 -38.40
#